data_AF-A0A1I6EEX5-F1
#
_entry.id   AF-A0A1I6EEX5-F1
#
_cell.length_a   1.000
_cell.length_b   1.000
_cell.length_c   1.000
_cell.angle_alpha   90.00
_cell.angle_beta   90.00
_cell.angle_gamma   90.00
#
_symmetry.space_group_name_H-M   'P 1'
#
loop_
_entity.id
_entity.type
_entity.pdbx_description
1 polymer ?
#
loop_
_entity_poly.entity_id
_entity_poly.type
_entity_poly.pdbx_seq_one_letter_code
_entity_poly.pdbx_strand_id
1 'polypeptide(L)' 'MSKYRPEGQKEIAIELPQGAKMISILDYFGIPPEEPILIVKNGRTATTEDALSEGDLIIVLPLLEGG' A
#
# COMPACT_ATOMS: atom_id res chain seq x y z
N MET A 1 0.91 -24.92 -2.96
CA MET A 1 -0.51 -24.73 -2.60
C MET A 1 -0.84 -23.25 -2.72
N SER A 2 -1.41 -22.79 -3.83
CA SER A 2 -1.86 -21.39 -3.98
C SER A 2 -3.22 -21.42 -4.66
N LYS A 3 -4.30 -21.47 -3.87
CA LYS A 3 -5.67 -21.68 -4.38
C LYS A 3 -6.58 -20.46 -4.24
N TYR A 4 -6.10 -19.33 -3.72
CA TYR A 4 -6.90 -18.12 -3.60
C TYR A 4 -6.02 -16.87 -3.73
N ARG A 5 -5.75 -16.46 -4.97
CA ARG A 5 -5.47 -15.06 -5.29
C ARG A 5 -6.68 -14.54 -6.06
N PRO A 6 -7.50 -13.64 -5.49
CA PRO A 6 -8.57 -13.03 -6.26
C PRO A 6 -7.96 -12.32 -7.49
N GLU A 7 -8.54 -12.59 -8.67
CA GLU A 7 -8.12 -11.99 -9.93
C GLU A 7 -8.20 -10.46 -9.82
N GLY A 8 -7.05 -9.80 -9.63
CA GLY A 8 -6.97 -8.35 -9.39
C GLY A 8 -5.78 -7.92 -8.53
N GLN A 9 -5.20 -8.83 -7.73
CA GLN A 9 -4.01 -8.52 -6.94
C GLN A 9 -2.74 -8.60 -7.79
N LYS A 10 -2.30 -7.45 -8.35
CA LYS A 10 -0.97 -7.32 -8.97
C LYS A 10 0.05 -6.99 -7.89
N GLU A 11 0.99 -7.90 -7.67
CA GLU A 11 2.24 -7.54 -7.00
C GLU A 11 3.08 -6.73 -7.99
N ILE A 12 3.45 -5.51 -7.60
CA ILE A 12 4.45 -4.75 -8.33
C ILE A 12 5.60 -4.42 -7.39
N ALA A 13 6.82 -4.54 -7.91
CA ALA A 13 8.00 -3.97 -7.26
C ALA A 13 8.14 -2.54 -7.76
N ILE A 14 8.31 -1.59 -6.84
CA ILE A 14 8.53 -0.18 -7.14
C ILE A 14 9.86 0.25 -6.52
N GLU A 15 10.60 1.07 -7.25
CA GLU A 15 11.80 1.73 -6.74
C GLU A 15 11.41 3.13 -6.26
N LEU A 16 11.72 3.42 -4.99
CA LEU A 16 11.45 4.71 -4.37
C LEU A 16 12.76 5.36 -3.90
N PRO A 17 12.82 6.70 -3.82
CA PRO A 17 13.98 7.39 -3.28
C PRO A 17 14.33 6.93 -1.85
N GLN A 18 15.61 7.04 -1.50
CA GLN A 18 16.05 6.77 -0.13
C GLN A 18 15.32 7.67 0.87
N GLY A 19 14.80 7.08 1.94
CA GLY A 19 14.03 7.80 2.95
C GLY A 19 12.59 8.11 2.54
N ALA A 20 12.08 7.49 1.47
CA ALA A 20 10.68 7.57 1.10
C ALA A 20 9.77 7.14 2.25
N LYS A 21 8.60 7.78 2.31
CA LYS A 21 7.54 7.47 3.26
C LYS A 21 6.38 6.82 2.52
N MET A 22 5.46 6.26 3.28
CA MET A 22 4.24 5.66 2.74
C MET A 22 3.45 6.59 1.79
N ILE A 23 3.42 7.91 2.06
CA ILE A 23 2.81 8.89 1.16
C ILE A 23 3.37 8.81 -0.28
N SER A 24 4.66 8.52 -0.44
CA SER A 24 5.30 8.40 -1.76
C SER A 24 4.74 7.23 -2.58
N ILE A 25 4.23 6.19 -1.92
CA ILE A 25 3.53 5.09 -2.59
C ILE A 25 2.18 5.58 -3.13
N LEU A 26 1.42 6.31 -2.30
CA LEU A 26 0.12 6.84 -2.72
C LEU A 26 0.27 7.79 -3.90
N ASP A 27 1.25 8.70 -3.84
CA ASP A 27 1.57 9.60 -4.95
C ASP A 27 1.94 8.83 -6.23
N TYR A 28 2.75 7.77 -6.11
CA TYR A 28 3.17 6.95 -7.25
C TYR A 28 1.97 6.29 -7.96
N PHE A 29 0.97 5.84 -7.20
CA PHE A 29 -0.25 5.25 -7.74
C PHE A 29 -1.35 6.28 -8.07
N GLY A 30 -1.13 7.56 -7.76
CA GLY A 30 -2.13 8.61 -7.95
C GLY A 30 -3.34 8.49 -7.02
N ILE A 31 -3.16 7.90 -5.84
CA ILE A 31 -4.22 7.74 -4.83
C ILE A 31 -4.24 9.00 -3.95
N PRO A 32 -5.36 9.74 -3.89
CA PRO A 32 -5.47 10.91 -3.02
C PRO A 32 -5.38 10.51 -1.54
N PRO A 33 -4.61 11.21 -0.70
CA PRO A 33 -4.48 10.88 0.72
C PRO A 33 -5.74 11.16 1.54
N GLU A 34 -6.71 11.89 0.97
CA GLU A 34 -8.02 12.16 1.56
C GLU A 34 -9.01 11.01 1.38
N GLU A 35 -8.73 10.06 0.48
CA GLU A 35 -9.57 8.87 0.35
C GLU A 35 -9.41 7.96 1.58
N PRO A 36 -10.50 7.39 2.11
CA PRO A 36 -10.41 6.46 3.22
C PRO A 36 -9.74 5.17 2.73
N ILE A 37 -8.48 4.99 3.12
CA ILE A 37 -7.67 3.82 2.75
C ILE A 37 -7.09 3.15 4.00
N LEU A 38 -7.04 1.82 3.97
CA LEU A 38 -6.30 1.03 4.94
C LEU A 38 -4.92 0.70 4.38
N ILE A 39 -3.89 1.09 5.13
CA ILE A 39 -2.50 0.80 4.81
C ILE A 39 -1.96 -0.25 5.76
N VAL A 40 -1.41 -1.32 5.20
CA VAL A 40 -0.75 -2.39 5.96
C VAL A 40 0.69 -2.55 5.48
N LYS A 41 1.63 -2.39 6.41
CA LYS A 41 3.07 -2.60 6.23
C LYS A 41 3.49 -3.87 6.96
N ASN A 42 4.01 -4.87 6.25
CA ASN A 42 4.49 -6.14 6.82
C ASN A 42 3.47 -6.80 7.78
N GLY A 43 2.19 -6.76 7.42
CA GLY A 43 1.10 -7.33 8.21
C GLY A 43 0.62 -6.49 9.40
N ARG A 44 1.11 -5.26 9.58
CA ARG A 44 0.66 -4.31 10.61
C ARG A 44 0.08 -3.06 10.01
N THR A 45 -0.92 -2.47 10.66
CA THR A 45 -1.48 -1.17 10.27
C THR A 45 -0.39 -0.11 10.30
N ALA A 46 -0.35 0.72 9.26
CA ALA A 46 0.60 1.82 9.13
C ALA A 46 -0.14 3.12 8.73
N THR A 47 0.57 4.22 8.82
CA THR A 47 0.12 5.56 8.45
C THR A 47 0.88 6.06 7.22
N THR A 48 0.43 7.16 6.62
CA THR A 48 1.09 7.79 5.47
C THR A 48 2.47 8.37 5.80
N GLU A 49 2.78 8.55 7.08
CA GLU A 49 4.05 9.11 7.54
C GLU A 49 5.13 8.07 7.84
N ASP A 50 4.75 6.79 7.90
CA ASP A 50 5.67 5.69 8.18
C ASP A 50 6.77 5.61 7.12
N ALA A 51 8.01 5.48 7.58
CA ALA A 51 9.17 5.34 6.72
C ALA A 51 9.16 3.97 6.02
N LEU A 52 9.62 3.94 4.77
CA LEU A 52 9.77 2.72 3.97
C LEU A 52 11.21 2.21 4.01
N SER A 53 11.35 0.90 3.87
CA SER A 53 12.61 0.19 3.79
C SER A 53 12.55 -0.83 2.66
N GLU A 54 13.72 -1.18 2.14
CA GLU A 54 13.83 -2.19 1.10
C GLU A 54 13.21 -3.52 1.55
N GLY A 55 12.43 -4.14 0.67
CA GLY A 55 11.76 -5.41 0.94
C GLY A 55 10.47 -5.31 1.76
N ASP A 56 10.04 -4.10 2.14
CA ASP A 56 8.75 -3.92 2.80
C ASP A 56 7.59 -4.36 1.89
N LEU A 57 6.68 -5.16 2.44
CA LEU A 57 5.45 -5.57 1.78
C LEU A 57 4.31 -4.65 2.19
N ILE A 58 3.80 -3.91 1.20
CA ILE A 58 2.75 -2.91 1.41
C ILE A 58 1.45 -3.38 0.76
N ILE A 59 0.37 -3.30 1.52
CA ILE A 59 -0.98 -3.53 1.04
C ILE A 59 -1.76 -2.24 1.24
N VAL A 60 -2.33 -1.71 0.16
CA VAL A 60 -3.23 -0.56 0.17
C VAL A 60 -4.62 -1.05 -0.23
N LEU A 61 -5.61 -0.80 0.62
CA LEU A 61 -7.00 -1.22 0.40
C LEU A 61 -7.90 0.01 0.49
N PRO A 62 -8.73 0.30 -0.53
CA PRO A 62 -9.78 1.29 -0.39
C PRO A 62 -10.78 0.81 0.66
N LEU A 63 -11.16 1.68 1.59
CA LEU A 63 -12.27 1.42 2.50
C LEU A 63 -13.56 1.73 1.74
N LEU A 64 -14.10 0.70 1.09
CA LEU A 64 -15.42 0.80 0.47
C LEU A 64 -16.46 0.91 1.59
N GLU A 65 -17.12 2.06 1.70
CA GLU A 65 -18.37 2.15 2.44
C GLU A 65 -19.43 1.36 1.65
N GLY A 66 -19.73 0.15 2.10
CA GLY A 66 -20.87 -0.60 1.60
C GLY A 66 -22.14 0.13 2.00
N GLY A 67 -22.90 0.61 1.02
CA GLY A 67 -24.23 1.18 1.22
C GLY A 67 -25.25 0.17 1.72
#